data_AF-A0A349YIH2-F1
#
_entry.id   AF-A0A349YIH2-F1
#
_cell.length_a   1.000
_cell.length_b   1.000
_cell.length_c   1.000
_cell.angle_alpha   90.00
_cell.angle_beta   90.00
_cell.angle_gamma   90.00
#
_symmetry.space_group_name_H-M   'P 1'
#
loop_
_entity.id
_entity.type
_entity.pdbx_description
1 polymer ?
#
loop_
_entity_poly.entity_id
_entity_poly.type
_entity_poly.pdbx_seq_one_letter_code
_entity_poly.pdbx_strand_id
1 'polypeptide(L)'
;MAYEVNFAGVNLSDYCTVLNIERSVLPPRENFSKTIPTMHGSYYTGYRYGERAISLEVYVKAPTKEEYVKKVRRLADVLHTENPCKLTVSDEPGKYYYAVVDGETALEKTVFSGTLTINFICHDPVAYSDEWKTFEPNSKNIVALENNGTTDTNMSIDVEFNSDACFFQATNNKGETVLIGKPKQATKQNTKLSNTVVNDKCELSSTFTALPEALLDSKRTVTGNYAVGHNGIGIVCSNFGTSAENTWTGAAFKRALGKNVEEFEVSIDFIFSSKGTNYSAGSGASSLGTYQVTAKAGLIIRSSNSTKSTKLAAMPYGTKINATEISGKWIKHTTKVGSKTYTGYSHSDYLKKVSSSKSARATEYAEDELGLLEVYGYDQNGAKLFKAQVDDANQYYEYVKPRVYVGTSKVLADDASCPSPRKVVTKDKDGKTTKTESAASGTYGKWNDLDGKFVIKRTKDGKGKYLWTATLYRYKGGEITQTIKTANSLSNSSYPTGALNYLGFYIGRYGSERPVDVMTITHINVKDLSPAAKVTSSNNEEIFDDGDRLHIDFETGLVTLNKKECLSYIDIGSEFFSTPTGYSEIAIKTDDKKADIVCGFQERYL
;
A
#
# COMPACT_ATOMS: atom_id res chain seq x y z
N MET A 1 41.95 -1.13 13.48
CA MET A 1 40.90 -0.77 12.50
C MET A 1 39.66 -0.45 13.32
N ALA A 2 38.97 0.66 13.04
CA ALA A 2 37.71 0.96 13.71
C ALA A 2 36.60 0.15 13.02
N TYR A 3 35.75 -0.53 13.79
CA TYR A 3 34.57 -1.20 13.25
C TYR A 3 33.48 -0.18 12.94
N GLU A 4 32.78 -0.36 11.83
CA GLU A 4 31.54 0.38 11.58
C GLU A 4 30.35 -0.49 11.99
N VAL A 5 29.49 0.08 12.83
CA VAL A 5 28.29 -0.60 13.33
C VAL A 5 27.09 0.28 13.03
N ASN A 6 26.07 -0.31 12.40
CA ASN A 6 24.78 0.34 12.22
C ASN A 6 23.73 -0.37 13.09
N PHE A 7 23.00 0.42 13.87
CA PHE A 7 21.90 -0.07 14.68
C PHE A 7 20.65 0.77 14.41
N ALA A 8 19.51 0.11 14.17
CA ALA A 8 18.23 0.76 13.88
C ALA A 8 18.30 1.78 12.71
N GLY A 9 19.20 1.57 11.75
CA GLY A 9 19.39 2.46 10.59
C GLY A 9 20.36 3.62 10.85
N VAL A 10 20.95 3.73 12.04
CA VAL A 10 21.88 4.80 12.43
C VAL A 10 23.29 4.25 12.55
N ASN A 11 24.27 4.94 11.97
CA ASN A 11 25.68 4.58 12.12
C ASN A 11 26.19 5.02 13.50
N LEU A 12 26.61 4.07 14.33
CA LEU A 12 27.13 4.36 15.67
C LEU A 12 28.47 5.11 15.62
N SER A 13 29.23 4.97 14.52
CA SER A 13 30.49 5.68 14.29
C SER A 13 30.33 7.21 14.29
N ASP A 14 29.12 7.73 14.08
CA ASP A 14 28.82 9.16 14.17
C ASP A 14 28.93 9.70 15.61
N TYR A 15 28.78 8.82 16.61
CA TYR A 15 28.69 9.20 18.03
C TYR A 15 29.82 8.61 18.88
N CYS A 16 30.29 7.41 18.54
CA CYS A 16 31.33 6.70 19.28
C CYS A 16 32.27 5.93 18.34
N THR A 17 33.47 5.62 18.80
CA THR A 17 34.38 4.70 18.12
C THR A 17 34.23 3.31 18.70
N VAL A 18 33.94 2.31 17.88
CA VAL A 18 33.90 0.91 18.31
C VAL A 18 35.32 0.37 18.39
N LEU A 19 35.74 -0.01 19.59
CA LEU A 19 37.08 -0.49 19.90
C LEU A 19 37.20 -2.01 19.70
N ASN A 20 36.22 -2.75 20.23
CA ASN A 20 36.20 -4.21 20.22
C ASN A 20 34.77 -4.73 20.07
N ILE A 21 34.64 -5.93 19.51
CA ILE A 21 33.37 -6.62 19.31
C ILE A 21 33.54 -8.05 19.80
N GLU A 22 32.79 -8.40 20.84
CA GLU A 22 32.77 -9.75 21.38
C GLU A 22 31.46 -10.45 21.00
N ARG A 23 31.59 -11.63 20.39
CA ARG A 23 30.47 -12.50 20.01
C ARG A 23 30.93 -13.94 19.94
N SER A 24 30.02 -14.87 20.20
CA SER A 24 30.30 -16.30 20.15
C SER A 24 30.23 -16.86 18.73
N VAL A 25 31.10 -17.84 18.42
CA VAL A 25 31.10 -18.54 17.12
C VAL A 25 29.76 -19.25 16.89
N LEU A 26 29.26 -19.93 17.91
CA LEU A 26 27.91 -20.50 17.94
C LEU A 26 27.11 -19.84 19.07
N PRO A 27 25.79 -19.69 18.92
CA PRO A 27 24.95 -19.31 20.05
C PRO A 27 25.11 -20.33 21.19
N PRO A 28 24.84 -19.95 22.45
CA PRO A 28 24.84 -20.87 23.58
C PRO A 28 24.00 -22.11 23.26
N ARG A 29 24.55 -23.31 23.48
CA ARG A 29 23.88 -24.57 23.13
C ARG A 29 23.54 -25.37 24.38
N GLU A 30 22.27 -25.71 24.52
CA GLU A 30 21.79 -26.63 25.56
C GLU A 30 21.55 -28.00 24.93
N ASN A 31 22.23 -29.03 25.44
CA ASN A 31 22.10 -30.41 24.96
C ASN A 31 21.20 -31.22 25.91
N PHE A 32 20.32 -32.03 25.34
CA PHE A 32 19.41 -32.89 26.07
C PHE A 32 19.84 -34.36 25.93
N SER A 33 19.85 -35.08 27.05
CA SER A 33 20.13 -36.52 27.07
C SER A 33 19.36 -37.25 28.17
N LYS A 34 19.25 -38.57 28.03
CA LYS A 34 18.62 -39.47 29.02
C LYS A 34 19.62 -40.51 29.50
N THR A 35 19.73 -40.67 30.81
CA THR A 35 20.54 -41.72 31.44
C THR A 35 19.74 -43.02 31.54
N ILE A 36 20.33 -44.14 31.14
CA ILE A 36 19.71 -45.46 31.20
C ILE A 36 20.55 -46.33 32.14
N PRO A 37 20.02 -46.82 33.28
CA PRO A 37 20.81 -47.40 34.39
C PRO A 37 21.76 -48.55 34.06
N THR A 38 21.56 -49.25 32.94
CA THR A 38 22.38 -50.40 32.52
C THR A 38 23.35 -50.08 31.37
N MET A 39 23.38 -48.84 30.89
CA MET A 39 24.28 -48.42 29.81
C MET A 39 25.36 -47.46 30.33
N HIS A 40 26.58 -47.61 29.84
CA HIS A 40 27.62 -46.61 30.03
C HIS A 40 27.31 -45.37 29.17
N GLY A 41 27.31 -44.19 29.78
CA GLY A 41 27.01 -42.91 29.11
C GLY A 41 25.53 -42.51 29.17
N SER A 42 25.09 -41.70 28.20
CA SER A 42 23.71 -41.19 28.09
C SER A 42 23.22 -41.20 26.65
N TYR A 43 21.92 -41.39 26.44
CA TYR A 43 21.27 -41.32 25.13
C TYR A 43 20.96 -39.86 24.76
N TYR A 44 21.59 -39.34 23.71
CA TYR A 44 21.37 -37.96 23.25
C TYR A 44 20.01 -37.80 22.58
N THR A 45 19.20 -36.84 23.05
CA THR A 45 17.84 -36.61 22.56
C THR A 45 17.69 -35.33 21.73
N GLY A 46 18.73 -34.53 21.61
CA GLY A 46 18.72 -33.31 20.81
C GLY A 46 19.35 -32.12 21.52
N TYR A 47 19.11 -30.93 20.98
CA TYR A 47 19.66 -29.69 21.51
C TYR A 47 18.78 -28.49 21.12
N ARG A 48 19.02 -27.35 21.76
CA ARG A 48 18.54 -26.04 21.28
C ARG A 48 19.65 -25.01 21.39
N TYR A 49 19.57 -23.98 20.54
CA TYR A 49 20.36 -22.76 20.71
C TYR A 49 19.58 -21.76 21.57
N GLY A 50 20.30 -21.10 22.48
CA GLY A 50 19.83 -19.94 23.23
C GLY A 50 20.11 -18.65 22.47
N GLU A 51 19.82 -17.54 23.14
CA GLU A 51 19.98 -16.18 22.62
C GLU A 51 21.45 -15.85 22.37
N ARG A 52 21.73 -15.08 21.31
CA ARG A 52 23.09 -14.67 20.95
C ARG A 52 23.38 -13.28 21.51
N ALA A 53 24.42 -13.18 22.33
CA ALA A 53 24.92 -11.90 22.83
C ALA A 53 26.02 -11.34 21.90
N ILE A 54 25.96 -10.03 21.64
CA ILE A 54 26.99 -9.27 20.93
C ILE A 54 27.34 -8.06 21.80
N SER A 55 28.58 -7.99 22.28
CA SER A 55 29.05 -6.91 23.15
C SER A 55 29.99 -5.99 22.38
N LEU A 56 29.71 -4.68 22.40
CA LEU A 56 30.53 -3.66 21.78
C LEU A 56 31.23 -2.85 22.86
N GLU A 57 32.56 -2.85 22.86
CA GLU A 57 33.32 -1.85 23.63
C GLU A 57 33.44 -0.59 22.79
N VAL A 58 32.93 0.53 23.30
CA VAL A 58 32.90 1.79 22.56
C VAL A 58 33.55 2.91 23.36
N TYR A 59 34.17 3.83 22.62
CA TYR A 59 34.82 5.03 23.13
C TYR A 59 34.14 6.27 22.59
N VAL A 60 33.67 7.13 23.49
CA VAL A 60 33.08 8.43 23.16
C VAL A 60 34.10 9.52 23.43
N LYS A 61 34.33 10.41 22.46
CA LYS A 61 35.19 11.59 22.60
C LYS A 61 34.56 12.82 21.94
N ALA A 62 34.70 13.96 22.60
CA ALA A 62 34.33 15.25 22.06
C ALA A 62 35.33 16.35 22.49
N PRO A 63 35.45 17.45 21.74
CA PRO A 63 36.33 18.56 22.09
C PRO A 63 35.82 19.39 23.27
N THR A 64 34.51 19.44 23.51
CA THR A 64 33.89 20.24 24.58
C THR A 64 32.95 19.41 25.45
N LYS A 65 32.71 19.86 26.69
CA LYS A 65 31.74 19.26 27.61
C LYS A 65 30.32 19.20 27.01
N GLU A 66 29.91 20.25 26.33
CA GLU A 66 28.56 20.39 25.77
C GLU A 66 28.34 19.41 24.62
N GLU A 67 29.32 19.28 23.70
CA GLU A 67 29.25 18.29 22.62
C GLU A 67 29.31 16.87 23.15
N TYR A 68 30.13 16.61 24.17
CA TYR A 68 30.19 15.30 24.82
C TYR A 68 28.82 14.89 25.35
N VAL A 69 28.15 15.77 26.11
CA VAL A 69 26.82 15.49 26.66
C VAL A 69 25.79 15.28 25.55
N LYS A 70 25.82 16.09 24.48
CA LYS A 70 24.94 15.91 23.31
C LYS A 70 25.15 14.55 22.62
N LYS A 71 26.41 14.14 22.41
CA LYS A 71 26.73 12.83 21.82
C LYS A 71 26.24 11.67 22.68
N VAL A 72 26.47 11.72 24.00
CA VAL A 72 26.01 10.68 24.93
C VAL A 72 24.48 10.59 24.94
N ARG A 73 23.77 11.73 24.98
CA ARG A 73 22.30 11.74 24.90
C ARG A 73 21.79 11.18 23.58
N ARG A 74 22.43 11.56 22.47
CA ARG A 74 22.05 11.05 21.15
C ARG A 74 22.31 9.56 21.00
N LEU A 75 23.41 9.06 21.57
CA LEU A 75 23.68 7.63 21.64
C LEU A 75 22.60 6.90 22.44
N ALA A 76 22.19 7.43 23.59
CA ALA A 76 21.09 6.87 24.37
C ALA A 76 19.76 6.85 23.58
N ASP A 77 19.44 7.90 22.82
CA ASP A 77 18.24 7.94 21.97
C ASP A 77 18.27 6.87 20.88
N VAL A 78 19.45 6.59 20.29
CA VAL A 78 19.62 5.57 19.24
C VAL A 78 19.51 4.16 19.80
N LEU A 79 20.04 3.94 21.02
CA LEU A 79 20.00 2.65 21.71
C LEU A 79 18.63 2.34 22.32
N HIS A 80 17.79 3.35 22.54
CA HIS A 80 16.44 3.17 23.07
C HIS A 80 15.48 2.68 22.00
N THR A 81 15.26 1.36 21.96
CA THR A 81 14.35 0.70 21.01
C THR A 81 13.35 -0.19 21.74
N GLU A 82 12.07 -0.11 21.36
CA GLU A 82 11.01 -0.94 21.95
C GLU A 82 11.03 -2.41 21.47
N ASN A 83 11.53 -2.65 20.25
CA ASN A 83 11.54 -3.96 19.61
C ASN A 83 12.94 -4.26 19.04
N PRO A 84 13.31 -5.54 18.83
CA PRO A 84 14.56 -5.91 18.16
C PRO A 84 14.73 -5.19 16.82
N CYS A 85 15.89 -4.55 16.65
CA CYS A 85 16.22 -3.73 15.48
C CYS A 85 17.41 -4.33 14.73
N LYS A 86 17.51 -3.98 13.44
CA LYS A 86 18.63 -4.39 12.58
C LYS A 86 19.96 -3.87 13.12
N LEU A 87 20.90 -4.79 13.35
CA LEU A 87 22.29 -4.56 13.73
C LEU A 87 23.21 -5.12 12.63
N THR A 88 24.03 -4.28 12.01
CA THR A 88 25.08 -4.71 11.06
C THR A 88 26.45 -4.33 11.59
N VAL A 89 27.43 -5.20 11.35
CA VAL A 89 28.83 -4.99 11.76
C VAL A 89 29.74 -5.14 10.55
N SER A 90 30.68 -4.22 10.37
CA SER A 90 31.54 -4.17 9.18
C SER A 90 32.49 -5.35 9.01
N ASP A 91 32.77 -6.12 10.07
CA ASP A 91 33.62 -7.31 10.01
C ASP A 91 32.88 -8.55 9.45
N GLU A 92 31.55 -8.49 9.38
CA GLU A 92 30.68 -9.47 8.76
C GLU A 92 29.78 -8.78 7.70
N PRO A 93 30.39 -8.30 6.59
CA PRO A 93 29.65 -7.59 5.56
C PRO A 93 28.61 -8.50 4.90
N GLY A 94 27.49 -7.92 4.47
CA GLY A 94 26.42 -8.65 3.81
C GLY A 94 25.46 -9.36 4.77
N LYS A 95 25.59 -9.17 6.09
CA LYS A 95 24.73 -9.81 7.09
C LYS A 95 24.32 -8.86 8.21
N TYR A 96 23.24 -9.24 8.90
CA TYR A 96 22.74 -8.50 10.04
C TYR A 96 22.05 -9.41 11.06
N TYR A 97 21.86 -8.87 12.27
CA TYR A 97 21.15 -9.50 13.38
C TYR A 97 19.94 -8.64 13.77
N TYR A 98 18.92 -9.25 14.35
CA TYR A 98 17.88 -8.53 15.08
C TYR A 98 18.23 -8.52 16.56
N ALA A 99 18.55 -7.33 17.06
CA ALA A 99 19.07 -7.18 18.42
C ALA A 99 18.35 -6.07 19.18
N VAL A 100 18.34 -6.18 20.50
CA VAL A 100 17.93 -5.12 21.43
C VAL A 100 19.03 -4.94 22.47
N VAL A 101 19.17 -3.74 23.02
CA VAL A 101 20.14 -3.50 24.09
C VAL A 101 19.67 -4.21 25.36
N ASP A 102 20.57 -4.93 26.00
CA ASP A 102 20.32 -5.66 27.24
C ASP A 102 21.24 -5.18 28.38
N GLY A 103 20.70 -5.20 29.59
CA GLY A 103 21.40 -4.78 30.79
C GLY A 103 21.75 -3.30 30.87
N GLU A 104 22.84 -3.00 31.59
CA GLU A 104 23.32 -1.63 31.83
C GLU A 104 24.37 -1.20 30.81
N THR A 105 24.35 0.09 30.45
CA THR A 105 25.36 0.75 29.59
C THR A 105 26.16 1.76 30.42
N ALA A 106 26.88 1.27 31.42
CA ALA A 106 27.63 2.10 32.35
C ALA A 106 28.78 2.84 31.64
N LEU A 107 28.78 4.17 31.73
CA LEU A 107 29.78 5.03 31.11
C LEU A 107 30.89 5.36 32.09
N GLU A 108 32.08 4.79 31.87
CA GLU A 108 33.29 5.13 32.62
C GLU A 108 33.87 6.43 32.07
N LYS A 109 33.68 7.49 32.84
CA LYS A 109 33.92 8.86 32.39
C LYS A 109 35.33 9.35 32.77
N THR A 110 36.00 9.96 31.80
CA THR A 110 37.14 10.88 32.00
C THR A 110 36.66 12.32 31.66
N VAL A 111 37.54 13.27 31.32
CA VAL A 111 37.14 14.68 31.18
C VAL A 111 36.07 14.92 30.09
N PHE A 112 36.45 14.76 28.81
CA PHE A 112 35.57 14.86 27.62
C PHE A 112 35.60 13.58 26.79
N SER A 113 35.90 12.47 27.46
CA SER A 113 35.92 11.13 26.88
C SER A 113 35.42 10.11 27.87
N GLY A 114 34.96 8.96 27.38
CA GLY A 114 34.64 7.82 28.23
C GLY A 114 34.52 6.54 27.42
N THR A 115 34.60 5.42 28.12
CA THR A 115 34.40 4.07 27.61
C THR A 115 33.11 3.50 28.15
N LEU A 116 32.37 2.76 27.33
CA LEU A 116 31.25 1.95 27.79
C LEU A 116 31.18 0.65 27.00
N THR A 117 30.54 -0.37 27.59
CA THR A 117 30.17 -1.60 26.89
C THR A 117 28.69 -1.57 26.60
N ILE A 118 28.33 -1.80 25.34
CA ILE A 118 26.94 -1.95 24.90
C ILE A 118 26.69 -3.42 24.64
N ASN A 119 25.82 -4.04 25.44
CA ASN A 119 25.42 -5.43 25.25
C ASN A 119 24.15 -5.48 24.41
N PHE A 120 24.21 -6.21 23.31
CA PHE A 120 23.07 -6.52 22.48
C PHE A 120 22.68 -7.98 22.68
N ILE A 121 21.38 -8.23 22.85
CA ILE A 121 20.81 -9.58 22.85
C ILE A 121 20.00 -9.81 21.57
N CYS A 122 20.30 -10.93 20.91
CA CYS A 122 19.58 -11.41 19.74
C CYS A 122 18.73 -12.61 20.17
N HIS A 123 17.42 -12.38 20.33
CA HIS A 123 16.48 -13.43 20.70
C HIS A 123 16.30 -14.47 19.59
N ASP A 124 16.34 -14.04 18.32
CA ASP A 124 16.64 -14.95 17.22
C ASP A 124 18.17 -15.00 17.06
N PRO A 125 18.81 -16.14 17.36
CA PRO A 125 20.25 -16.19 17.44
C PRO A 125 20.94 -16.21 16.08
N VAL A 126 20.21 -16.29 14.96
CA VAL A 126 20.84 -16.41 13.63
C VAL A 126 21.04 -15.06 12.95
N ALA A 127 22.08 -14.95 12.14
CA ALA A 127 22.28 -13.83 11.23
C ALA A 127 21.43 -14.00 9.96
N TYR A 128 21.06 -12.88 9.35
CA TYR A 128 20.32 -12.82 8.10
C TYR A 128 21.20 -12.17 7.03
N SER A 129 21.19 -12.70 5.80
CA SER A 129 21.78 -12.01 4.64
C SER A 129 21.14 -10.65 4.46
N ASP A 130 21.86 -9.60 4.08
CA ASP A 130 21.23 -8.34 3.68
C ASP A 130 20.59 -8.38 2.28
N GLU A 131 20.86 -9.45 1.53
CA GLU A 131 20.26 -9.75 0.23
C GLU A 131 19.10 -10.73 0.35
N TRP A 132 18.02 -10.42 -0.36
CA TRP A 132 16.94 -11.35 -0.61
C TRP A 132 17.13 -12.02 -1.98
N LYS A 133 16.70 -13.27 -2.08
CA LYS A 133 16.66 -14.01 -3.34
C LYS A 133 15.23 -14.15 -3.82
N THR A 134 15.05 -14.07 -5.13
CA THR A 134 13.76 -14.25 -5.80
C THR A 134 13.90 -15.31 -6.88
N PHE A 135 12.92 -16.20 -6.93
CA PHE A 135 12.84 -17.37 -7.77
C PHE A 135 11.50 -17.38 -8.50
N GLU A 136 11.52 -17.93 -9.71
CA GLU A 136 10.33 -18.07 -10.55
C GLU A 136 10.16 -19.54 -10.93
N PRO A 137 8.92 -20.03 -11.09
CA PRO A 137 8.70 -21.39 -11.53
C PRO A 137 9.21 -21.60 -12.96
N ASN A 138 9.71 -22.81 -13.23
CA ASN A 138 10.00 -23.25 -14.59
C ASN A 138 8.71 -23.61 -15.36
N SER A 139 8.84 -24.07 -16.60
CA SER A 139 7.70 -24.46 -17.46
C SER A 139 6.84 -25.61 -16.94
N LYS A 140 7.28 -26.33 -15.90
CA LYS A 140 6.55 -27.39 -15.21
C LYS A 140 5.95 -26.93 -13.88
N ASN A 141 5.93 -25.62 -13.61
CA ASN A 141 5.51 -25.01 -12.35
C ASN A 141 6.30 -25.49 -11.14
N ILE A 142 7.59 -25.79 -11.32
CA ILE A 142 8.50 -26.13 -10.23
C ILE A 142 9.39 -24.92 -9.94
N VAL A 143 9.40 -24.46 -8.69
CA VAL A 143 10.33 -23.45 -8.19
C VAL A 143 11.54 -24.17 -7.62
N ALA A 144 12.71 -23.95 -8.21
CA ALA A 144 13.98 -24.43 -7.71
C ALA A 144 14.59 -23.38 -6.76
N LEU A 145 14.81 -23.78 -5.51
CA LEU A 145 15.34 -22.94 -4.44
C LEU A 145 16.76 -23.39 -4.08
N GLU A 146 17.69 -22.44 -4.01
CA GLU A 146 19.07 -22.70 -3.60
C GLU A 146 19.42 -21.83 -2.38
N ASN A 147 19.36 -22.45 -1.20
CA ASN A 147 19.70 -21.83 0.08
C ASN A 147 21.17 -22.10 0.41
N ASN A 148 22.04 -21.12 0.17
CA ASN A 148 23.46 -21.12 0.53
C ASN A 148 23.71 -20.63 1.97
N GLY A 149 22.64 -20.45 2.75
CA GLY A 149 22.73 -20.25 4.19
C GLY A 149 23.23 -21.49 4.92
N THR A 150 23.52 -21.35 6.21
CA THR A 150 23.94 -22.46 7.08
C THR A 150 22.80 -23.01 7.93
N THR A 151 21.59 -22.48 7.78
CA THR A 151 20.38 -22.99 8.43
C THR A 151 19.15 -22.81 7.54
N ASP A 152 18.06 -23.45 7.95
CA ASP A 152 16.77 -23.39 7.28
C ASP A 152 16.23 -21.95 7.23
N THR A 153 15.49 -21.64 6.18
CA THR A 153 14.84 -20.33 6.01
C THR A 153 13.40 -20.46 5.55
N ASN A 154 12.59 -19.44 5.85
CA ASN A 154 11.18 -19.41 5.45
C ASN A 154 11.02 -18.57 4.18
N MET A 155 10.12 -19.00 3.31
CA MET A 155 9.85 -18.34 2.05
C MET A 155 8.59 -17.48 2.11
N SER A 156 8.47 -16.59 1.13
CA SER A 156 7.23 -15.91 0.81
C SER A 156 6.86 -16.20 -0.64
N ILE A 157 5.58 -16.43 -0.90
CA ILE A 157 5.06 -16.66 -2.26
C ILE A 157 4.03 -15.58 -2.58
N ASP A 158 4.22 -14.93 -3.72
CA ASP A 158 3.25 -14.02 -4.34
C ASP A 158 2.72 -14.63 -5.64
N VAL A 159 1.40 -14.55 -5.82
CA VAL A 159 0.69 -15.05 -7.00
C VAL A 159 -0.21 -13.95 -7.52
N GLU A 160 -0.09 -13.61 -8.81
CA GLU A 160 -1.00 -12.74 -9.53
C GLU A 160 -1.84 -13.58 -10.50
N PHE A 161 -3.14 -13.68 -10.20
CA PHE A 161 -4.09 -14.41 -11.02
C PHE A 161 -4.46 -13.62 -12.28
N ASN A 162 -4.46 -14.28 -13.41
CA ASN A 162 -4.79 -13.77 -14.74
C ASN A 162 -6.05 -14.42 -15.33
N SER A 163 -6.70 -15.31 -14.57
CA SER A 163 -8.06 -15.81 -14.79
C SER A 163 -8.67 -16.28 -13.47
N ASP A 164 -10.00 -16.42 -13.43
CA ASP A 164 -10.72 -16.91 -12.25
C ASP A 164 -10.22 -18.32 -11.86
N ALA A 165 -9.97 -18.56 -10.57
CA ALA A 165 -9.39 -19.80 -10.07
C ALA A 165 -10.02 -20.28 -8.75
N CYS A 166 -10.03 -21.60 -8.58
CA CYS A 166 -10.55 -22.27 -7.39
C CYS A 166 -9.50 -22.54 -6.32
N PHE A 167 -8.23 -22.65 -6.71
CA PHE A 167 -7.19 -23.00 -5.74
C PHE A 167 -5.77 -22.59 -6.13
N PHE A 168 -4.93 -22.49 -5.11
CA PHE A 168 -3.48 -22.44 -5.20
C PHE A 168 -2.90 -23.48 -4.24
N GLN A 169 -1.89 -24.21 -4.68
CA GLN A 169 -1.19 -25.20 -3.89
C GLN A 169 0.33 -25.09 -4.09
N ALA A 170 1.07 -25.14 -2.99
CA ALA A 170 2.52 -25.29 -2.98
C ALA A 170 2.89 -26.55 -2.16
N THR A 171 3.67 -27.45 -2.76
CA THR A 171 4.08 -28.71 -2.12
C THR A 171 5.59 -28.90 -2.27
N ASN A 172 6.29 -29.23 -1.18
CA ASN A 172 7.71 -29.54 -1.23
C ASN A 172 7.98 -31.04 -1.46
N ASN A 173 9.25 -31.42 -1.58
CA ASN A 173 9.67 -32.81 -1.83
C ASN A 173 9.35 -33.79 -0.69
N LYS A 174 9.04 -33.31 0.53
CA LYS A 174 8.60 -34.16 1.65
C LYS A 174 7.09 -34.43 1.63
N GLY A 175 6.34 -33.71 0.80
CA GLY A 175 4.88 -33.78 0.74
C GLY A 175 4.16 -32.75 1.61
N GLU A 176 4.90 -31.96 2.41
CA GLU A 176 4.35 -30.84 3.17
C GLU A 176 3.73 -29.85 2.16
N THR A 177 2.48 -29.45 2.42
CA THR A 177 1.65 -28.78 1.42
C THR A 177 0.87 -27.64 2.05
N VAL A 178 0.88 -26.47 1.40
CA VAL A 178 -0.06 -25.38 1.68
C VAL A 178 -1.08 -25.35 0.55
N LEU A 179 -2.37 -25.47 0.89
CA LEU A 179 -3.49 -25.43 -0.06
C LEU A 179 -4.46 -24.31 0.33
N ILE A 180 -4.71 -23.40 -0.59
CA ILE A 180 -5.72 -22.35 -0.46
C ILE A 180 -6.82 -22.61 -1.49
N GLY A 181 -8.06 -22.70 -1.03
CA GLY A 181 -9.21 -23.07 -1.85
C GLY A 181 -9.35 -24.57 -2.01
N LYS A 182 -10.03 -25.00 -3.08
CA LYS A 182 -10.30 -26.43 -3.34
C LYS A 182 -10.02 -26.79 -4.79
N PRO A 183 -9.24 -27.85 -5.06
CA PRO A 183 -9.02 -28.33 -6.43
C PRO A 183 -10.34 -28.61 -7.17
N LYS A 184 -10.43 -28.15 -8.42
CA LYS A 184 -11.63 -28.33 -9.27
C LYS A 184 -11.99 -29.81 -9.41
N GLN A 185 -13.27 -30.14 -9.17
CA GLN A 185 -13.84 -31.45 -9.51
C GLN A 185 -14.45 -31.39 -10.91
N ALA A 186 -13.99 -32.27 -11.81
CA ALA A 186 -14.35 -32.22 -13.24
C ALA A 186 -15.86 -32.36 -13.54
N THR A 187 -16.64 -32.94 -12.62
CA THR A 187 -18.08 -33.17 -12.77
C THR A 187 -18.94 -32.00 -12.29
N LYS A 188 -18.34 -30.99 -11.65
CA LYS A 188 -19.03 -29.85 -11.06
C LYS A 188 -18.91 -28.62 -11.95
N GLN A 189 -19.97 -27.83 -12.03
CA GLN A 189 -19.88 -26.51 -12.65
C GLN A 189 -19.10 -25.55 -11.75
N ASN A 190 -18.42 -24.58 -12.35
CA ASN A 190 -17.77 -23.53 -11.60
C ASN A 190 -18.78 -22.46 -11.21
N THR A 191 -18.60 -21.89 -10.03
CA THR A 191 -19.36 -20.74 -9.56
C THR A 191 -18.40 -19.76 -8.95
N LYS A 192 -18.40 -18.55 -9.51
CA LYS A 192 -17.67 -17.43 -8.97
C LYS A 192 -18.23 -17.08 -7.60
N LEU A 193 -17.39 -17.14 -6.56
CA LEU A 193 -17.75 -16.63 -5.23
C LEU A 193 -17.68 -15.11 -5.19
N SER A 194 -16.84 -14.52 -6.04
CA SER A 194 -16.75 -13.07 -6.11
C SER A 194 -18.04 -12.49 -6.63
N ASN A 195 -18.50 -11.53 -5.87
CA ASN A 195 -19.62 -10.71 -6.22
C ASN A 195 -19.22 -9.44 -6.97
N THR A 196 -17.97 -9.31 -7.41
CA THR A 196 -17.50 -8.11 -8.12
C THR A 196 -18.13 -8.02 -9.51
N VAL A 197 -18.86 -6.94 -9.76
CA VAL A 197 -19.54 -6.62 -11.02
C VAL A 197 -18.67 -5.75 -11.93
N VAL A 198 -17.94 -4.81 -11.32
CA VAL A 198 -16.99 -3.93 -12.01
C VAL A 198 -15.74 -3.83 -11.16
N ASN A 199 -14.58 -4.02 -11.78
CA ASN A 199 -13.27 -3.71 -11.23
C ASN A 199 -12.48 -2.96 -12.30
N ASP A 200 -12.51 -1.63 -12.26
CA ASP A 200 -11.89 -0.77 -13.24
C ASP A 200 -10.72 0.01 -12.63
N LYS A 201 -9.51 -0.23 -13.16
CA LYS A 201 -8.29 0.48 -12.76
C LYS A 201 -8.19 1.89 -13.33
N CYS A 202 -9.15 2.32 -14.13
CA CYS A 202 -9.22 3.65 -14.73
C CYS A 202 -8.00 3.98 -15.61
N GLU A 203 -7.35 2.96 -16.17
CA GLU A 203 -6.16 3.07 -17.03
C GLU A 203 -6.52 3.24 -18.52
N LEU A 204 -7.81 3.06 -18.88
CA LEU A 204 -8.30 3.11 -20.25
C LEU A 204 -9.57 3.96 -20.35
N SER A 205 -9.53 5.07 -21.08
CA SER A 205 -10.71 5.93 -21.30
C SER A 205 -11.81 5.25 -22.12
N SER A 206 -11.48 4.22 -22.91
CA SER A 206 -12.43 3.45 -23.72
C SER A 206 -13.43 2.63 -22.90
N THR A 207 -13.16 2.45 -21.60
CA THR A 207 -14.09 1.79 -20.66
C THR A 207 -15.24 2.72 -20.23
N PHE A 208 -15.16 4.00 -20.55
CA PHE A 208 -16.13 5.04 -20.21
C PHE A 208 -16.81 5.63 -21.45
N THR A 209 -18.03 6.14 -21.25
CA THR A 209 -18.79 6.88 -22.27
C THR A 209 -19.26 8.22 -21.73
N ALA A 210 -19.71 9.14 -22.59
CA ALA A 210 -20.23 10.44 -22.14
C ALA A 210 -21.47 10.29 -21.24
N LEU A 211 -21.55 11.13 -20.21
CA LEU A 211 -22.72 11.25 -19.35
C LEU A 211 -23.50 12.55 -19.72
N PRO A 212 -24.80 12.47 -20.05
CA PRO A 212 -25.59 13.66 -20.37
C PRO A 212 -25.68 14.66 -19.20
N GLU A 213 -25.59 15.95 -19.52
CA GLU A 213 -25.72 17.05 -18.55
C GLU A 213 -27.04 17.01 -17.77
N ALA A 214 -28.13 16.57 -18.41
CA ALA A 214 -29.46 16.47 -17.78
C ALA A 214 -29.53 15.50 -16.59
N LEU A 215 -28.54 14.61 -16.42
CA LEU A 215 -28.46 13.71 -15.27
C LEU A 215 -27.71 14.33 -14.09
N LEU A 216 -26.94 15.40 -14.31
CA LEU A 216 -26.16 16.07 -13.27
C LEU A 216 -27.04 17.01 -12.43
N ASP A 217 -26.53 17.36 -11.25
CA ASP A 217 -27.17 18.39 -10.43
C ASP A 217 -27.13 19.77 -11.14
N SER A 218 -28.00 20.70 -10.74
CA SER A 218 -28.04 22.05 -11.34
C SER A 218 -26.67 22.75 -11.31
N LYS A 219 -26.35 23.59 -12.31
CA LYS A 219 -25.07 24.33 -12.40
C LYS A 219 -23.84 23.44 -12.62
N ARG A 220 -24.00 22.33 -13.35
CA ARG A 220 -22.90 21.57 -13.95
C ARG A 220 -23.02 21.66 -15.45
N THR A 221 -22.09 22.36 -16.07
CA THR A 221 -21.98 22.52 -17.52
C THR A 221 -20.96 21.54 -18.07
N VAL A 222 -21.33 20.78 -19.11
CA VAL A 222 -20.52 19.72 -19.70
C VAL A 222 -20.00 20.16 -21.07
N THR A 223 -18.93 20.94 -21.06
CA THR A 223 -18.20 21.34 -22.29
C THR A 223 -16.75 20.86 -22.30
N GLY A 224 -16.32 20.21 -21.23
CA GLY A 224 -14.99 19.65 -21.08
C GLY A 224 -14.88 18.22 -21.59
N ASN A 225 -13.65 17.75 -21.72
CA ASN A 225 -13.32 16.39 -22.12
C ASN A 225 -12.68 15.62 -20.96
N TYR A 226 -12.89 14.31 -20.95
CA TYR A 226 -12.19 13.40 -20.05
C TYR A 226 -11.16 12.60 -20.83
N ALA A 227 -10.07 12.21 -20.16
CA ALA A 227 -9.08 11.29 -20.70
C ALA A 227 -8.42 10.53 -19.56
N VAL A 228 -7.58 9.57 -19.91
CA VAL A 228 -6.59 9.05 -18.96
C VAL A 228 -5.62 10.18 -18.64
N GLY A 229 -5.22 10.35 -17.38
CA GLY A 229 -4.18 11.31 -17.01
C GLY A 229 -2.91 11.10 -17.86
N HIS A 230 -2.11 12.15 -18.12
CA HIS A 230 -0.90 12.00 -18.96
C HIS A 230 0.13 11.04 -18.38
N ASN A 231 0.09 10.85 -17.07
CA ASN A 231 0.83 9.82 -16.39
C ASN A 231 0.18 8.45 -16.54
N GLY A 232 -0.79 8.21 -17.42
CA GLY A 232 -1.46 6.91 -17.57
C GLY A 232 -2.29 6.44 -16.38
N ILE A 233 -2.62 7.34 -15.43
CA ILE A 233 -3.39 7.00 -14.22
C ILE A 233 -4.72 7.70 -14.21
N GLY A 234 -5.76 6.90 -14.01
CA GLY A 234 -7.06 7.40 -13.65
C GLY A 234 -7.71 8.22 -14.75
N ILE A 235 -8.98 8.55 -14.53
CA ILE A 235 -9.71 9.44 -15.43
C ILE A 235 -9.70 10.85 -14.84
N VAL A 236 -9.30 11.81 -15.67
CA VAL A 236 -9.22 13.23 -15.34
C VAL A 236 -10.10 14.05 -16.29
N CYS A 237 -10.41 15.28 -15.90
CA CYS A 237 -10.86 16.29 -16.85
C CYS A 237 -9.63 16.81 -17.62
N SER A 238 -9.43 16.33 -18.85
CA SER A 238 -8.26 16.71 -19.67
C SER A 238 -8.33 18.13 -20.20
N ASN A 239 -9.55 18.67 -20.28
CA ASN A 239 -9.83 20.07 -20.53
C ASN A 239 -11.20 20.41 -19.93
N PHE A 240 -11.29 21.48 -19.13
CA PHE A 240 -12.54 21.92 -18.51
C PHE A 240 -13.53 22.59 -19.47
N GLY A 241 -13.12 22.91 -20.70
CA GLY A 241 -13.96 23.59 -21.69
C GLY A 241 -14.15 25.07 -21.37
N THR A 242 -15.21 25.67 -21.92
CA THR A 242 -15.46 27.11 -21.84
C THR A 242 -16.00 27.52 -20.47
N SER A 243 -15.29 28.39 -19.77
CA SER A 243 -15.75 28.93 -18.47
C SER A 243 -17.09 29.64 -18.61
N ALA A 244 -17.98 29.43 -17.64
CA ALA A 244 -19.25 30.13 -17.53
C ALA A 244 -19.42 30.66 -16.10
N GLU A 245 -19.92 31.89 -15.96
CA GLU A 245 -20.08 32.51 -14.65
C GLU A 245 -21.06 31.74 -13.76
N ASN A 246 -20.78 31.70 -12.46
CA ASN A 246 -21.64 31.12 -11.42
C ASN A 246 -22.02 29.64 -11.63
N THR A 247 -21.26 28.89 -12.44
CA THR A 247 -21.47 27.46 -12.69
C THR A 247 -20.15 26.69 -12.61
N TRP A 248 -20.27 25.38 -12.40
CA TRP A 248 -19.16 24.47 -12.60
C TRP A 248 -19.11 24.09 -14.07
N THR A 249 -17.94 24.16 -14.70
CA THR A 249 -17.72 23.70 -16.08
C THR A 249 -16.67 22.59 -16.08
N GLY A 250 -16.94 21.48 -16.77
CA GLY A 250 -16.01 20.36 -16.81
C GLY A 250 -16.45 19.21 -17.69
N ALA A 251 -15.92 18.03 -17.40
CA ALA A 251 -16.21 16.80 -18.12
C ALA A 251 -17.16 15.89 -17.33
N ALA A 252 -18.05 15.20 -18.05
CA ALA A 252 -18.97 14.23 -17.50
C ALA A 252 -18.89 12.90 -18.26
N PHE A 253 -18.74 11.80 -17.53
CA PHE A 253 -18.57 10.47 -18.10
C PHE A 253 -19.19 9.39 -17.23
N LYS A 254 -19.43 8.20 -17.79
CA LYS A 254 -20.09 7.09 -17.11
C LYS A 254 -19.41 5.76 -17.35
N ARG A 255 -19.51 4.88 -16.36
CA ARG A 255 -19.09 3.48 -16.38
C ARG A 255 -20.30 2.57 -16.21
N ALA A 256 -20.64 1.81 -17.24
CA ALA A 256 -21.74 0.84 -17.19
C ALA A 256 -21.35 -0.41 -16.40
N LEU A 257 -22.28 -0.97 -15.61
CA LEU A 257 -22.08 -2.23 -14.89
C LEU A 257 -22.42 -3.46 -15.75
N GLY A 258 -23.16 -3.28 -16.84
CA GLY A 258 -23.62 -4.37 -17.71
C GLY A 258 -24.82 -5.17 -17.18
N LYS A 259 -25.22 -4.95 -15.91
CA LYS A 259 -26.40 -5.54 -15.29
C LYS A 259 -27.01 -4.62 -14.23
N ASN A 260 -28.25 -4.91 -13.85
CA ASN A 260 -28.93 -4.26 -12.73
C ASN A 260 -28.53 -4.95 -11.42
N VAL A 261 -28.10 -4.17 -10.43
CA VAL A 261 -27.62 -4.67 -9.13
C VAL A 261 -28.48 -4.11 -8.00
N GLU A 262 -29.20 -4.97 -7.29
CA GLU A 262 -30.19 -4.55 -6.31
C GLU A 262 -29.55 -4.24 -4.95
N GLU A 263 -28.72 -5.14 -4.43
CA GLU A 263 -27.90 -4.89 -3.24
C GLU A 263 -26.45 -4.75 -3.69
N PHE A 264 -25.74 -3.72 -3.25
CA PHE A 264 -24.41 -3.41 -3.77
C PHE A 264 -23.46 -2.78 -2.76
N GLU A 265 -22.16 -2.88 -3.04
CA GLU A 265 -21.12 -2.04 -2.46
C GLU A 265 -20.32 -1.39 -3.59
N VAL A 266 -20.32 -0.06 -3.64
CA VAL A 266 -19.50 0.73 -4.57
C VAL A 266 -18.36 1.33 -3.78
N SER A 267 -17.14 1.11 -4.25
CA SER A 267 -15.91 1.69 -3.73
C SER A 267 -15.18 2.42 -4.85
N ILE A 268 -14.84 3.69 -4.62
CA ILE A 268 -14.09 4.49 -5.59
C ILE A 268 -12.86 5.09 -4.91
N ASP A 269 -11.69 4.82 -5.47
CA ASP A 269 -10.46 5.53 -5.11
C ASP A 269 -10.32 6.77 -6.00
N PHE A 270 -9.91 7.88 -5.41
CA PHE A 270 -9.78 9.16 -6.10
C PHE A 270 -8.68 10.02 -5.47
N ILE A 271 -8.18 11.01 -6.23
CA ILE A 271 -7.24 12.02 -5.74
C ILE A 271 -7.86 13.39 -5.94
N PHE A 272 -7.81 14.22 -4.90
CA PHE A 272 -8.24 15.61 -4.89
C PHE A 272 -7.20 16.46 -4.13
N SER A 273 -6.30 17.16 -4.83
CA SER A 273 -5.11 17.77 -4.24
C SER A 273 -4.75 19.10 -4.90
N SER A 274 -4.46 20.13 -4.09
CA SER A 274 -3.89 21.41 -4.54
C SER A 274 -2.38 21.32 -4.79
N LYS A 275 -1.78 20.16 -4.49
CA LYS A 275 -0.38 19.85 -4.80
C LYS A 275 -0.31 18.89 -5.97
N GLY A 276 0.40 19.32 -6.99
CA GLY A 276 0.66 18.55 -8.21
C GLY A 276 0.50 19.46 -9.42
N THR A 277 0.41 18.87 -10.60
CA THR A 277 -0.19 19.53 -11.76
C THR A 277 -1.24 18.57 -12.30
N ASN A 278 -2.31 19.08 -12.89
CA ASN A 278 -3.36 18.27 -13.52
C ASN A 278 -2.71 17.60 -14.72
N TYR A 279 -2.03 16.48 -14.44
CA TYR A 279 -0.99 15.82 -15.22
C TYR A 279 -0.71 16.51 -16.56
N SER A 280 -0.12 17.70 -16.55
CA SER A 280 0.09 18.50 -17.76
C SER A 280 1.51 18.25 -18.27
N ALA A 281 1.61 18.12 -19.59
CA ALA A 281 2.82 17.86 -20.36
C ALA A 281 4.05 18.64 -19.85
N GLY A 282 5.00 17.91 -19.27
CA GLY A 282 6.34 18.40 -18.95
C GLY A 282 7.36 17.57 -19.72
N SER A 283 7.86 18.10 -20.83
CA SER A 283 9.06 17.59 -21.50
C SER A 283 10.28 17.87 -20.62
N GLY A 284 10.69 16.88 -19.83
CA GLY A 284 11.93 16.95 -19.05
C GLY A 284 12.09 15.77 -18.11
N ALA A 285 13.11 14.95 -18.34
CA ALA A 285 13.51 13.82 -17.51
C ALA A 285 13.94 14.31 -16.12
N SER A 286 12.98 14.42 -15.20
CA SER A 286 13.20 14.73 -13.80
C SER A 286 13.19 13.40 -13.04
N SER A 287 14.24 13.09 -12.28
CA SER A 287 14.26 11.90 -11.41
C SER A 287 13.07 11.95 -10.44
N LEU A 288 12.12 11.02 -10.60
CA LEU A 288 10.88 10.94 -9.83
C LEU A 288 11.11 10.38 -8.40
N GLY A 289 12.38 10.16 -8.05
CA GLY A 289 12.84 9.62 -6.77
C GLY A 289 13.24 8.15 -6.85
N THR A 290 13.91 7.71 -5.79
CA THR A 290 14.31 6.31 -5.62
C THR A 290 13.26 5.58 -4.79
N TYR A 291 12.91 4.38 -5.22
CA TYR A 291 11.94 3.50 -4.55
C TYR A 291 12.62 2.18 -4.19
N GLN A 292 12.19 1.57 -3.11
CA GLN A 292 12.69 0.28 -2.62
C GLN A 292 11.57 -0.76 -2.68
N VAL A 293 11.87 -1.95 -3.20
CA VAL A 293 10.93 -3.08 -3.23
C VAL A 293 10.63 -3.55 -1.80
N THR A 294 9.34 -3.77 -1.53
CA THR A 294 8.82 -4.19 -0.21
C THR A 294 8.17 -5.57 -0.22
N ALA A 295 7.93 -6.17 -1.39
CA ALA A 295 7.43 -7.54 -1.51
C ALA A 295 8.56 -8.55 -1.20
N LYS A 296 8.39 -9.35 -0.14
CA LYS A 296 9.36 -10.38 0.28
C LYS A 296 9.57 -11.47 -0.77
N ALA A 297 8.52 -11.91 -1.47
CA ALA A 297 8.64 -12.89 -2.54
C ALA A 297 9.42 -12.33 -3.74
N GLY A 298 9.21 -11.05 -4.03
CA GLY A 298 9.82 -10.31 -5.12
C GLY A 298 8.76 -9.53 -5.92
N LEU A 299 9.19 -8.52 -6.66
CA LEU A 299 8.29 -7.64 -7.40
C LEU A 299 8.45 -7.79 -8.91
N ILE A 300 7.35 -8.16 -9.57
CA ILE A 300 7.30 -8.35 -11.02
C ILE A 300 7.60 -7.03 -11.76
N ILE A 301 8.42 -7.13 -12.81
CA ILE A 301 8.62 -6.14 -13.87
C ILE A 301 7.77 -6.56 -15.07
N ARG A 302 6.91 -5.65 -15.51
CA ARG A 302 5.97 -5.83 -16.63
C ARG A 302 6.41 -5.02 -17.85
N SER A 303 6.06 -5.48 -19.06
CA SER A 303 6.36 -4.75 -20.30
C SER A 303 5.54 -3.47 -20.47
N SER A 304 4.37 -3.37 -19.84
CA SER A 304 3.59 -2.13 -19.74
C SER A 304 3.00 -1.94 -18.33
N ASN A 305 2.34 -0.81 -18.11
CA ASN A 305 1.62 -0.42 -16.90
C ASN A 305 0.33 -1.24 -16.66
N SER A 306 0.36 -2.55 -16.87
CA SER A 306 -0.81 -3.42 -16.76
C SER A 306 -0.44 -4.79 -16.21
N THR A 307 -1.31 -5.33 -15.34
CA THR A 307 -1.18 -6.68 -14.79
C THR A 307 -1.29 -7.77 -15.87
N LYS A 308 -1.91 -7.44 -17.01
CA LYS A 308 -2.08 -8.33 -18.16
C LYS A 308 -0.91 -8.35 -19.12
N SER A 309 0.03 -7.43 -18.96
CA SER A 309 1.18 -7.34 -19.86
C SER A 309 2.24 -8.38 -19.51
N THR A 310 3.14 -8.65 -20.45
CA THR A 310 4.16 -9.68 -20.32
C THR A 310 5.04 -9.45 -19.09
N LYS A 311 5.16 -10.47 -18.25
CA LYS A 311 6.17 -10.54 -17.18
C LYS A 311 7.57 -10.62 -17.82
N LEU A 312 8.44 -9.68 -17.45
CA LEU A 312 9.82 -9.60 -17.95
C LEU A 312 10.83 -10.27 -16.99
N ALA A 313 10.66 -10.02 -15.69
CA ALA A 313 11.47 -10.56 -14.59
C ALA A 313 10.79 -10.23 -13.24
N ALA A 314 11.35 -10.70 -12.13
CA ALA A 314 11.00 -10.27 -10.78
C ALA A 314 12.23 -9.75 -10.01
N MET A 315 12.06 -8.63 -9.30
CA MET A 315 13.10 -8.01 -8.48
C MET A 315 13.06 -8.52 -7.04
N PRO A 316 14.21 -8.80 -6.42
CA PRO A 316 14.24 -9.14 -5.00
C PRO A 316 13.77 -8.01 -4.07
N TYR A 317 13.28 -8.38 -2.89
CA TYR A 317 13.02 -7.46 -1.80
C TYR A 317 14.22 -6.55 -1.54
N GLY A 318 13.97 -5.28 -1.22
CA GLY A 318 15.01 -4.30 -0.93
C GLY A 318 15.72 -3.73 -2.16
N THR A 319 15.48 -4.24 -3.38
CA THR A 319 16.00 -3.66 -4.62
C THR A 319 15.61 -2.19 -4.71
N LYS A 320 16.59 -1.30 -4.93
CA LYS A 320 16.35 0.12 -5.15
C LYS A 320 16.25 0.40 -6.64
N ILE A 321 15.17 1.05 -7.05
CA ILE A 321 14.92 1.49 -8.42
C ILE A 321 14.84 3.01 -8.48
N ASN A 322 15.27 3.58 -9.60
CA ASN A 322 15.03 4.99 -9.89
C ASN A 322 13.82 5.08 -10.83
N ALA A 323 12.79 5.79 -10.38
CA ALA A 323 11.58 5.96 -11.17
C ALA A 323 11.84 6.92 -12.34
N THR A 324 11.57 6.44 -13.55
CA THR A 324 11.68 7.23 -14.79
C THR A 324 10.33 7.76 -15.25
N GLU A 325 9.26 7.07 -14.89
CA GLU A 325 7.87 7.43 -15.17
C GLU A 325 7.01 6.83 -14.06
N ILE A 326 5.98 7.53 -13.59
CA ILE A 326 4.97 6.96 -12.69
C ILE A 326 3.69 6.91 -13.49
N SER A 327 3.20 5.71 -13.74
CA SER A 327 1.97 5.46 -14.48
C SER A 327 1.02 4.48 -13.84
N GLY A 328 0.54 4.82 -12.67
CA GLY A 328 -0.66 4.25 -12.09
C GLY A 328 -0.41 4.12 -10.63
N LYS A 329 -0.89 3.00 -10.18
CA LYS A 329 -0.09 2.23 -9.27
C LYS A 329 1.09 1.55 -9.98
N TRP A 330 1.67 2.10 -11.05
CA TRP A 330 2.85 1.53 -11.73
C TRP A 330 3.99 2.54 -11.78
N ILE A 331 5.21 2.04 -11.61
CA ILE A 331 6.43 2.83 -11.68
C ILE A 331 7.29 2.20 -12.77
N LYS A 332 7.61 2.99 -13.80
CA LYS A 332 8.60 2.61 -14.79
C LYS A 332 9.99 2.83 -14.26
N HIS A 333 10.85 1.88 -14.55
CA HIS A 333 12.25 1.93 -14.16
C HIS A 333 13.10 1.10 -15.11
N THR A 334 14.40 1.35 -15.03
CA THR A 334 15.40 0.48 -15.63
C THR A 334 16.26 -0.05 -14.49
N THR A 335 16.32 -1.37 -14.35
CA THR A 335 17.06 -2.02 -13.27
C THR A 335 17.71 -3.31 -13.75
N LYS A 336 18.75 -3.73 -13.04
CA LYS A 336 19.43 -5.00 -13.29
C LYS A 336 18.81 -6.09 -12.40
N VAL A 337 18.43 -7.21 -12.99
CA VAL A 337 18.01 -8.42 -12.29
C VAL A 337 18.96 -9.54 -12.70
N GLY A 338 19.73 -10.06 -11.73
CA GLY A 338 20.87 -10.94 -12.01
C GLY A 338 21.88 -10.24 -12.92
N SER A 339 22.19 -10.85 -14.07
CA SER A 339 23.12 -10.30 -15.06
C SER A 339 22.47 -9.43 -16.15
N LYS A 340 21.14 -9.36 -16.20
CA LYS A 340 20.39 -8.71 -17.29
C LYS A 340 19.75 -7.40 -16.84
N THR A 341 19.71 -6.42 -17.73
CA THR A 341 19.02 -5.14 -17.51
C THR A 341 17.64 -5.20 -18.12
N TYR A 342 16.64 -4.81 -17.35
CA TYR A 342 15.23 -4.75 -17.76
C TYR A 342 14.74 -3.32 -17.68
N THR A 343 13.95 -2.90 -18.68
CA THR A 343 13.17 -1.66 -18.62
C THR A 343 11.70 -2.04 -18.69
N GLY A 344 10.93 -1.62 -17.70
CA GLY A 344 9.52 -1.98 -17.59
C GLY A 344 8.85 -1.31 -16.40
N TYR A 345 7.68 -1.80 -16.02
CA TYR A 345 6.83 -1.22 -14.99
C TYR A 345 6.66 -2.19 -13.81
N SER A 346 6.68 -1.67 -12.59
CA SER A 346 6.41 -2.45 -11.38
C SER A 346 5.36 -1.75 -10.52
N HIS A 347 4.54 -2.53 -9.82
CA HIS A 347 3.40 -1.99 -9.11
C HIS A 347 3.81 -1.27 -7.81
N SER A 348 3.38 -0.02 -7.65
CA SER A 348 3.75 0.91 -6.59
C SER A 348 3.34 0.46 -5.18
N ASP A 349 2.28 -0.35 -5.05
CA ASP A 349 1.86 -0.91 -3.76
C ASP A 349 2.95 -1.75 -3.08
N TYR A 350 3.94 -2.21 -3.84
CA TYR A 350 5.07 -2.99 -3.37
C TYR A 350 6.37 -2.19 -3.44
N LEU A 351 6.29 -0.86 -3.54
CA LEU A 351 7.41 0.05 -3.61
C LEU A 351 7.27 1.15 -2.55
N LYS A 352 8.30 1.33 -1.72
CA LYS A 352 8.40 2.43 -0.77
C LYS A 352 9.36 3.48 -1.29
N LYS A 353 8.94 4.74 -1.39
CA LYS A 353 9.84 5.84 -1.77
C LYS A 353 10.90 6.05 -0.67
N VAL A 354 12.18 6.07 -1.04
CA VAL A 354 13.32 6.22 -0.13
C VAL A 354 14.14 7.50 -0.35
N SER A 355 13.87 8.24 -1.43
CA SER A 355 14.37 9.61 -1.61
C SER A 355 13.29 10.52 -2.19
N SER A 356 13.11 11.71 -1.61
CA SER A 356 12.16 12.72 -2.11
C SER A 356 12.92 13.87 -2.76
N SER A 357 12.94 13.92 -4.09
CA SER A 357 12.78 15.21 -4.77
C SER A 357 11.36 15.67 -4.45
N LYS A 358 11.23 16.63 -3.53
CA LYS A 358 9.95 17.33 -3.31
C LYS A 358 9.67 18.09 -4.60
N SER A 359 8.62 17.73 -5.34
CA SER A 359 8.08 18.66 -6.33
C SER A 359 7.55 19.87 -5.56
N ALA A 360 8.15 21.02 -5.83
CA ALA A 360 7.68 22.28 -5.29
C ALA A 360 6.31 22.63 -5.89
N ARG A 361 5.48 23.26 -5.07
CA ARG A 361 4.22 23.91 -5.45
C ARG A 361 4.48 24.86 -6.63
N ALA A 362 3.58 24.93 -7.61
CA ALA A 362 3.73 25.83 -8.76
C ALA A 362 3.67 27.31 -8.35
N THR A 363 3.04 27.61 -7.22
CA THR A 363 2.89 28.94 -6.61
C THR A 363 3.12 28.86 -5.10
N GLU A 364 3.46 29.97 -4.45
CA GLU A 364 3.73 29.99 -3.00
C GLU A 364 2.45 29.83 -2.14
N TYR A 365 1.27 29.84 -2.78
CA TYR A 365 -0.08 29.98 -2.22
C TYR A 365 -1.06 29.00 -2.95
N ALA A 366 -1.98 28.32 -2.24
CA ALA A 366 -3.03 27.42 -2.83
C ALA A 366 -4.45 27.81 -2.41
N GLU A 367 -4.58 28.85 -1.60
CA GLU A 367 -5.69 29.78 -1.68
C GLU A 367 -6.01 30.13 -3.16
N ASP A 368 -7.30 30.29 -3.47
CA ASP A 368 -7.88 30.59 -4.79
C ASP A 368 -8.00 29.43 -5.81
N GLU A 369 -7.73 28.17 -5.41
CA GLU A 369 -8.02 26.99 -6.25
C GLU A 369 -9.38 26.36 -5.91
N LEU A 370 -10.30 26.30 -6.89
CA LEU A 370 -11.62 25.71 -6.72
C LEU A 370 -11.79 24.45 -7.58
N GLY A 371 -12.36 23.40 -7.01
CA GLY A 371 -12.53 22.12 -7.69
C GLY A 371 -13.76 21.38 -7.21
N LEU A 372 -14.38 20.63 -8.12
CA LEU A 372 -15.51 19.76 -7.82
C LEU A 372 -15.29 18.40 -8.48
N LEU A 373 -15.34 17.35 -7.67
CA LEU A 373 -15.38 15.96 -8.11
C LEU A 373 -16.65 15.31 -7.55
N GLU A 374 -17.46 14.75 -8.44
CA GLU A 374 -18.70 14.07 -8.08
C GLU A 374 -18.76 12.68 -8.70
N VAL A 375 -19.29 11.74 -7.92
CA VAL A 375 -19.61 10.40 -8.39
C VAL A 375 -21.05 10.07 -8.04
N TYR A 376 -21.76 9.55 -9.02
CA TYR A 376 -23.18 9.27 -8.99
C TYR A 376 -23.41 7.78 -9.21
N GLY A 377 -24.39 7.20 -8.52
CA GLY A 377 -24.95 5.90 -8.89
C GLY A 377 -26.33 6.09 -9.51
N TYR A 378 -26.56 5.54 -10.69
CA TYR A 378 -27.84 5.63 -11.40
C TYR A 378 -28.46 4.25 -11.62
N ASP A 379 -29.79 4.21 -11.64
CA ASP A 379 -30.51 3.07 -12.20
C ASP A 379 -30.56 3.10 -13.74
N GLN A 380 -31.15 2.08 -14.35
CA GLN A 380 -31.25 1.94 -15.80
C GLN A 380 -32.00 3.10 -16.48
N ASN A 381 -32.87 3.80 -15.75
CA ASN A 381 -33.67 4.92 -16.25
C ASN A 381 -33.00 6.29 -15.98
N GLY A 382 -31.83 6.31 -15.34
CA GLY A 382 -31.15 7.54 -14.95
C GLY A 382 -31.65 8.17 -13.66
N ALA A 383 -32.43 7.45 -12.85
CA ALA A 383 -32.76 7.93 -11.52
C ALA A 383 -31.54 7.84 -10.60
N LYS A 384 -31.20 8.95 -9.94
CA LYS A 384 -30.05 9.06 -9.03
C LYS A 384 -30.30 8.27 -7.74
N LEU A 385 -29.49 7.24 -7.51
CA LEU A 385 -29.52 6.41 -6.30
C LEU A 385 -28.67 7.01 -5.17
N PHE A 386 -27.49 7.52 -5.49
CA PHE A 386 -26.60 8.17 -4.54
C PHE A 386 -25.68 9.17 -5.23
N LYS A 387 -25.04 10.03 -4.43
CA LYS A 387 -23.96 10.91 -4.87
C LYS A 387 -22.86 11.00 -3.81
N ALA A 388 -21.61 10.79 -4.19
CA ALA A 388 -20.45 11.20 -3.41
C ALA A 388 -19.85 12.46 -4.06
N GLN A 389 -19.44 13.42 -3.25
CA GLN A 389 -18.91 14.71 -3.71
C GLN A 389 -17.70 15.08 -2.86
N VAL A 390 -16.67 15.62 -3.51
CA VAL A 390 -15.58 16.35 -2.87
C VAL A 390 -15.43 17.68 -3.60
N ASP A 391 -15.46 18.77 -2.85
CA ASP A 391 -15.20 20.11 -3.40
C ASP A 391 -14.25 20.91 -2.54
N ASP A 392 -13.43 21.72 -3.21
CA ASP A 392 -12.97 22.98 -2.68
C ASP A 392 -13.74 24.10 -3.39
N ALA A 393 -14.48 24.87 -2.60
CA ALA A 393 -15.33 25.95 -3.10
C ALA A 393 -15.12 27.24 -2.30
N ASN A 394 -14.03 27.33 -1.53
CA ASN A 394 -13.70 28.51 -0.74
C ASN A 394 -12.52 29.22 -1.41
N GLN A 395 -12.75 30.45 -1.90
CA GLN A 395 -11.69 31.22 -2.55
C GLN A 395 -10.55 31.54 -1.56
N TYR A 396 -10.85 31.71 -0.27
CA TYR A 396 -9.86 32.25 0.68
C TYR A 396 -9.10 31.20 1.49
N TYR A 397 -9.60 29.97 1.53
CA TYR A 397 -8.99 28.87 2.26
C TYR A 397 -8.93 27.65 1.36
N GLU A 398 -7.82 26.92 1.41
CA GLU A 398 -7.84 25.53 0.96
C GLU A 398 -8.72 24.76 1.95
N TYR A 399 -9.91 24.37 1.50
CA TYR A 399 -10.89 23.67 2.32
C TYR A 399 -11.67 22.62 1.51
N VAL A 400 -11.08 21.44 1.44
CA VAL A 400 -11.68 20.26 0.84
C VAL A 400 -12.78 19.71 1.75
N LYS A 401 -14.00 19.60 1.20
CA LYS A 401 -15.18 19.12 1.92
C LYS A 401 -15.75 17.88 1.23
N PRO A 402 -15.70 16.71 1.87
CA PRO A 402 -16.39 15.54 1.36
C PRO A 402 -17.84 15.46 1.85
N ARG A 403 -18.72 14.96 0.98
CA ARG A 403 -20.15 14.73 1.27
C ARG A 403 -20.65 13.47 0.55
N VAL A 404 -21.59 12.76 1.16
CA VAL A 404 -22.31 11.64 0.55
C VAL A 404 -23.82 11.83 0.73
N TYR A 405 -24.56 11.50 -0.32
CA TYR A 405 -26.01 11.60 -0.41
C TYR A 405 -26.61 10.26 -0.82
N VAL A 406 -27.76 9.90 -0.25
CA VAL A 406 -28.65 8.84 -0.74
C VAL A 406 -29.87 9.51 -1.35
N GLY A 407 -30.09 9.30 -2.64
CA GLY A 407 -30.97 10.15 -3.45
C GLY A 407 -30.56 11.62 -3.34
N THR A 408 -31.40 12.43 -2.70
CA THR A 408 -31.15 13.86 -2.41
C THR A 408 -30.77 14.13 -0.95
N SER A 409 -30.86 13.13 -0.08
CA SER A 409 -30.62 13.30 1.36
C SER A 409 -29.13 13.22 1.67
N LYS A 410 -28.55 14.28 2.28
CA LYS A 410 -27.16 14.27 2.76
C LYS A 410 -27.04 13.34 3.96
N VAL A 411 -26.23 12.29 3.87
CA VAL A 411 -26.12 11.23 4.89
C VAL A 411 -24.78 11.20 5.61
N LEU A 412 -23.75 11.77 5.00
CA LEU A 412 -22.39 11.84 5.57
C LEU A 412 -21.71 13.11 5.05
N ALA A 413 -21.04 13.86 5.94
CA ALA A 413 -20.25 15.02 5.54
C ALA A 413 -19.23 15.38 6.63
N ASP A 414 -18.13 16.02 6.21
CA ASP A 414 -17.26 16.81 7.07
C ASP A 414 -17.15 18.22 6.45
N ASP A 415 -18.22 19.00 6.62
CA ASP A 415 -18.46 20.27 5.94
C ASP A 415 -18.83 21.41 6.89
N ALA A 416 -18.15 21.47 8.04
CA ALA A 416 -18.29 22.55 9.02
C ALA A 416 -18.08 23.95 8.42
N SER A 417 -18.65 24.97 9.06
CA SER A 417 -18.48 26.35 8.63
C SER A 417 -17.01 26.78 8.73
N CYS A 418 -16.45 27.21 7.60
CA CYS A 418 -15.10 27.76 7.54
C CYS A 418 -15.04 29.13 8.26
N PRO A 419 -13.94 29.47 8.96
CA PRO A 419 -13.76 30.78 9.58
C PRO A 419 -13.85 31.94 8.58
N SER A 420 -14.12 33.14 9.08
CA SER A 420 -14.11 34.34 8.25
C SER A 420 -12.70 34.61 7.70
N PRO A 421 -12.57 34.97 6.40
CA PRO A 421 -11.28 35.28 5.81
C PRO A 421 -10.55 36.40 6.53
N ARG A 422 -9.22 36.31 6.56
CA ARG A 422 -8.34 37.41 6.97
C ARG A 422 -8.67 38.64 6.12
N LYS A 423 -8.76 39.79 6.79
CA LYS A 423 -8.93 41.08 6.13
C LYS A 423 -7.59 41.79 5.98
N VAL A 424 -7.29 42.27 4.78
CA VAL A 424 -6.18 43.19 4.51
C VAL A 424 -6.75 44.59 4.40
N VAL A 425 -6.21 45.49 5.22
CA VAL A 425 -6.63 46.88 5.30
C VAL A 425 -5.57 47.74 4.63
N THR A 426 -5.95 48.41 3.55
CA THR A 426 -5.12 49.43 2.91
C THR A 426 -5.41 50.77 3.57
N LYS A 427 -4.36 51.48 3.97
CA LYS A 427 -4.43 52.82 4.58
C LYS A 427 -3.74 53.84 3.69
N ASP A 428 -4.25 55.07 3.68
CA ASP A 428 -3.57 56.19 3.01
C ASP A 428 -2.36 56.71 3.83
N LYS A 429 -1.70 57.74 3.30
CA LYS A 429 -0.51 58.37 3.92
C LYS A 429 -0.82 59.02 5.28
N ASP A 430 -2.10 59.28 5.57
CA ASP A 430 -2.58 59.86 6.83
C ASP A 430 -3.11 58.79 7.80
N GLY A 431 -2.98 57.50 7.44
CA GLY A 431 -3.37 56.36 8.28
C GLY A 431 -4.86 56.01 8.24
N LYS A 432 -5.66 56.63 7.36
CA LYS A 432 -7.09 56.36 7.20
C LYS A 432 -7.31 55.15 6.28
N THR A 433 -8.19 54.24 6.70
CA THR A 433 -8.56 53.07 5.91
C THR A 433 -9.24 53.48 4.60
N THR A 434 -8.67 53.05 3.48
CA THR A 434 -9.20 53.30 2.13
C THR A 434 -9.81 52.06 1.50
N LYS A 435 -9.37 50.87 1.90
CA LYS A 435 -9.89 49.60 1.38
C LYS A 435 -9.77 48.50 2.42
N THR A 436 -10.75 47.60 2.48
CA THR A 436 -10.69 46.37 3.28
C THR A 436 -11.06 45.20 2.38
N GLU A 437 -10.13 44.30 2.13
CA GLU A 437 -10.31 43.16 1.23
C GLU A 437 -10.13 41.85 1.98
N SER A 438 -10.89 40.83 1.61
CA SER A 438 -10.59 39.46 2.03
C SER A 438 -9.30 39.02 1.35
N ALA A 439 -8.42 38.38 2.10
CA ALA A 439 -7.19 37.81 1.59
C ALA A 439 -7.15 36.31 1.86
N ALA A 440 -6.23 35.67 1.16
CA ALA A 440 -5.74 34.34 1.45
C ALA A 440 -5.56 34.10 2.95
N SER A 441 -6.12 33.01 3.43
CA SER A 441 -6.28 32.73 4.85
C SER A 441 -5.72 31.37 5.29
N GLY A 442 -5.10 30.63 4.36
CA GLY A 442 -4.38 29.39 4.63
C GLY A 442 -5.23 28.13 4.44
N THR A 443 -4.94 27.08 5.20
CA THR A 443 -5.63 25.79 5.11
C THR A 443 -6.65 25.61 6.23
N TYR A 444 -7.77 24.96 5.93
CA TYR A 444 -8.79 24.59 6.91
C TYR A 444 -9.33 23.19 6.62
N GLY A 445 -9.71 22.45 7.67
CA GLY A 445 -10.26 21.11 7.54
C GLY A 445 -9.22 19.99 7.48
N LYS A 446 -9.69 18.74 7.58
CA LYS A 446 -8.86 17.53 7.72
C LYS A 446 -8.63 16.80 6.39
N TRP A 447 -9.25 17.27 5.31
CA TRP A 447 -9.35 16.56 4.04
C TRP A 447 -8.55 17.22 2.91
N ASN A 448 -7.75 18.25 3.17
CA ASN A 448 -6.89 18.85 2.14
C ASN A 448 -5.79 17.87 1.69
N ASP A 449 -5.36 17.96 0.42
CA ASP A 449 -4.48 16.99 -0.23
C ASP A 449 -4.97 15.54 -0.03
N LEU A 450 -6.13 15.23 -0.60
CA LEU A 450 -6.86 13.99 -0.37
C LEU A 450 -6.48 12.92 -1.39
N ASP A 451 -5.74 11.91 -0.92
CA ASP A 451 -5.79 10.56 -1.49
C ASP A 451 -6.95 9.83 -0.80
N GLY A 452 -8.06 9.66 -1.51
CA GLY A 452 -9.36 9.36 -0.92
C GLY A 452 -9.97 8.07 -1.43
N LYS A 453 -10.78 7.44 -0.58
CA LYS A 453 -11.69 6.37 -1.00
C LYS A 453 -13.06 6.60 -0.41
N PHE A 454 -14.09 6.64 -1.23
CA PHE A 454 -15.46 6.53 -0.73
C PHE A 454 -15.99 5.13 -0.95
N VAL A 455 -16.78 4.65 0.02
CA VAL A 455 -17.48 3.39 -0.01
C VAL A 455 -18.94 3.65 0.32
N ILE A 456 -19.86 3.25 -0.55
CA ILE A 456 -21.30 3.26 -0.27
C ILE A 456 -21.88 1.87 -0.48
N LYS A 457 -22.69 1.43 0.47
CA LYS A 457 -23.26 0.08 0.50
C LYS A 457 -24.78 0.16 0.68
N ARG A 458 -25.51 -0.68 -0.05
CA ARG A 458 -26.96 -0.92 0.09
C ARG A 458 -27.24 -2.42 0.20
N THR A 459 -27.95 -2.83 1.24
CA THR A 459 -28.44 -4.21 1.42
C THR A 459 -29.92 -4.21 1.82
N LYS A 460 -30.56 -5.38 1.83
CA LYS A 460 -31.89 -5.58 2.41
C LYS A 460 -31.78 -6.19 3.81
N ASP A 461 -32.67 -5.79 4.71
CA ASP A 461 -32.88 -6.51 5.96
C ASP A 461 -33.77 -7.76 5.75
N GLY A 462 -33.99 -8.55 6.80
CA GLY A 462 -34.85 -9.74 6.74
C GLY A 462 -36.33 -9.46 6.42
N LYS A 463 -36.75 -8.19 6.36
CA LYS A 463 -38.09 -7.74 5.96
C LYS A 463 -38.10 -7.11 4.56
N GLY A 464 -36.98 -7.15 3.84
CA GLY A 464 -36.84 -6.60 2.50
C GLY A 464 -36.62 -5.08 2.44
N LYS A 465 -36.36 -4.42 3.58
CA LYS A 465 -36.13 -2.98 3.65
C LYS A 465 -34.69 -2.64 3.29
N TYR A 466 -34.48 -1.63 2.44
CA TYR A 466 -33.14 -1.18 2.11
C TYR A 466 -32.44 -0.47 3.29
N LEU A 467 -31.20 -0.87 3.51
CA LEU A 467 -30.26 -0.35 4.49
C LEU A 467 -29.05 0.21 3.76
N TRP A 468 -28.69 1.45 4.04
CA TRP A 468 -27.57 2.15 3.42
C TRP A 468 -26.47 2.48 4.42
N THR A 469 -25.21 2.34 4.02
CA THR A 469 -24.07 2.87 4.78
C THR A 469 -23.13 3.60 3.84
N ALA A 470 -22.42 4.60 4.37
CA ALA A 470 -21.40 5.33 3.64
C ALA A 470 -20.17 5.53 4.51
N THR A 471 -18.99 5.43 3.91
CA THR A 471 -17.70 5.63 4.55
C THR A 471 -16.77 6.37 3.59
N LEU A 472 -15.93 7.24 4.13
CA LEU A 472 -14.85 7.90 3.41
C LEU A 472 -13.55 7.73 4.17
N TYR A 473 -12.49 7.38 3.45
CA TYR A 473 -11.13 7.22 3.96
C TYR A 473 -10.20 8.27 3.35
N ARG A 474 -9.21 8.69 4.13
CA ARG A 474 -8.02 9.40 3.65
C ARG A 474 -6.81 8.50 3.81
N TYR A 475 -5.99 8.40 2.76
CA TYR A 475 -4.73 7.70 2.77
C TYR A 475 -3.54 8.65 2.82
N LYS A 476 -2.43 8.17 3.37
CA LYS A 476 -1.11 8.80 3.23
C LYS A 476 -0.04 7.71 3.19
N GLY A 477 0.56 7.50 2.02
CA GLY A 477 1.56 6.44 1.84
C GLY A 477 0.98 5.02 1.95
N GLY A 478 -0.29 4.83 1.55
CA GLY A 478 -0.98 3.54 1.62
C GLY A 478 -1.73 3.26 2.94
N GLU A 479 -1.44 4.02 4.00
CA GLU A 479 -2.07 3.88 5.31
C GLU A 479 -3.28 4.80 5.48
N ILE A 480 -4.31 4.33 6.20
CA ILE A 480 -5.50 5.13 6.54
C ILE A 480 -5.14 6.14 7.63
N THR A 481 -5.38 7.42 7.38
CA THR A 481 -5.08 8.52 8.33
C THR A 481 -6.32 9.26 8.85
N GLN A 482 -7.43 9.23 8.11
CA GLN A 482 -8.72 9.77 8.54
C GLN A 482 -9.86 8.88 8.05
N THR A 483 -10.96 8.86 8.78
CA THR A 483 -12.18 8.14 8.40
C THR A 483 -13.41 8.88 8.90
N ILE A 484 -14.42 9.04 8.04
CA ILE A 484 -15.79 9.41 8.43
C ILE A 484 -16.75 8.34 7.92
N LYS A 485 -17.72 7.94 8.72
CA LYS A 485 -18.71 6.92 8.37
C LYS A 485 -20.08 7.21 8.97
N THR A 486 -21.13 6.70 8.35
CA THR A 486 -22.48 6.71 8.93
C THR A 486 -22.49 5.93 10.24
N ALA A 487 -23.06 6.50 11.30
CA ALA A 487 -23.06 5.87 12.63
C ALA A 487 -23.82 4.53 12.66
N ASN A 488 -24.91 4.43 11.88
CA ASN A 488 -25.76 3.24 11.76
C ASN A 488 -26.15 3.01 10.29
N SER A 489 -26.70 1.83 10.00
CA SER A 489 -27.40 1.58 8.73
C SER A 489 -28.62 2.50 8.61
N LEU A 490 -28.67 3.25 7.51
CA LEU A 490 -29.69 4.26 7.24
C LEU A 490 -30.83 3.66 6.43
N SER A 491 -32.05 4.02 6.77
CA SER A 491 -33.23 3.54 6.05
C SER A 491 -34.38 4.54 6.15
N ASN A 492 -34.79 5.09 5.02
CA ASN A 492 -35.86 6.08 4.92
C ASN A 492 -36.73 5.76 3.69
N SER A 493 -38.05 5.94 3.80
CA SER A 493 -38.99 5.72 2.69
C SER A 493 -38.77 6.67 1.52
N SER A 494 -38.09 7.80 1.72
CA SER A 494 -37.70 8.73 0.65
C SER A 494 -36.46 8.27 -0.13
N TYR A 495 -35.75 7.24 0.33
CA TYR A 495 -34.55 6.77 -0.33
C TYR A 495 -34.89 5.97 -1.59
N PRO A 496 -34.09 6.11 -2.66
CA PRO A 496 -34.36 5.46 -3.93
C PRO A 496 -34.19 3.94 -3.85
N THR A 497 -35.06 3.22 -4.56
CA THR A 497 -35.18 1.76 -4.53
C THR A 497 -34.72 1.08 -5.83
N GLY A 498 -34.47 1.85 -6.89
CA GLY A 498 -34.02 1.33 -8.19
C GLY A 498 -32.70 0.57 -8.11
N ALA A 499 -32.51 -0.42 -8.98
CA ALA A 499 -31.27 -1.22 -9.05
C ALA A 499 -30.15 -0.43 -9.74
N LEU A 500 -28.93 -0.47 -9.19
CA LEU A 500 -27.78 0.22 -9.75
C LEU A 500 -27.40 -0.37 -11.12
N ASN A 501 -27.20 0.49 -12.12
CA ASN A 501 -26.91 0.10 -13.50
C ASN A 501 -25.63 0.74 -14.05
N TYR A 502 -25.34 1.98 -13.70
CA TYR A 502 -24.11 2.66 -14.10
C TYR A 502 -23.67 3.68 -13.06
N LEU A 503 -22.36 3.96 -13.04
CA LEU A 503 -21.78 5.06 -12.30
C LEU A 503 -21.58 6.26 -13.22
N GLY A 504 -21.95 7.45 -12.77
CA GLY A 504 -21.66 8.71 -13.46
C GLY A 504 -20.61 9.51 -12.70
N PHE A 505 -19.83 10.31 -13.41
CA PHE A 505 -18.74 11.10 -12.87
C PHE A 505 -18.80 12.51 -13.44
N TYR A 506 -18.47 13.50 -12.62
CA TYR A 506 -18.28 14.88 -13.05
C TYR A 506 -17.05 15.46 -12.37
N ILE A 507 -16.18 16.10 -13.15
CA ILE A 507 -14.99 16.80 -12.66
C ILE A 507 -15.01 18.21 -13.26
N GLY A 508 -15.05 19.24 -12.43
CA GLY A 508 -15.29 20.62 -12.87
C GLY A 508 -14.49 21.69 -12.14
N ARG A 509 -14.34 22.83 -12.83
CA ARG A 509 -13.82 24.10 -12.30
C ARG A 509 -14.96 25.09 -12.10
N TYR A 510 -14.79 26.08 -11.21
CA TYR A 510 -15.82 27.08 -10.97
C TYR A 510 -15.51 28.38 -11.72
N GLY A 511 -16.41 28.82 -12.60
CA GLY A 511 -16.23 30.09 -13.31
C GLY A 511 -14.90 30.21 -14.04
N SER A 512 -14.23 31.35 -13.85
CA SER A 512 -12.87 31.62 -14.33
C SER A 512 -11.79 31.33 -13.29
N GLU A 513 -12.15 30.78 -12.13
CA GLU A 513 -11.21 30.47 -11.05
C GLU A 513 -10.23 29.38 -11.48
N ARG A 514 -9.07 29.38 -10.83
CA ARG A 514 -8.07 28.34 -11.05
C ARG A 514 -8.64 26.99 -10.58
N PRO A 515 -8.61 25.93 -11.40
CA PRO A 515 -9.02 24.62 -10.95
C PRO A 515 -8.02 24.06 -9.93
N VAL A 516 -8.52 23.28 -8.97
CA VAL A 516 -7.65 22.43 -8.12
C VAL A 516 -6.71 21.61 -8.99
N ASP A 517 -5.44 21.62 -8.60
CA ASP A 517 -4.34 21.08 -9.40
C ASP A 517 -4.48 19.58 -9.72
N VAL A 518 -5.10 18.75 -8.89
CA VAL A 518 -5.30 17.32 -9.20
C VAL A 518 -6.70 16.89 -8.81
N MET A 519 -7.50 16.49 -9.80
CA MET A 519 -8.80 15.82 -9.61
C MET A 519 -8.88 14.57 -10.48
N THR A 520 -8.89 13.38 -9.87
CA THR A 520 -8.72 12.11 -10.61
C THR A 520 -9.50 10.97 -9.98
N ILE A 521 -10.15 10.14 -10.79
CA ILE A 521 -10.71 8.84 -10.37
C ILE A 521 -9.68 7.75 -10.69
N THR A 522 -9.19 7.02 -9.69
CA THR A 522 -8.06 6.09 -9.85
C THR A 522 -8.45 4.62 -9.76
N HIS A 523 -9.61 4.29 -9.17
CA HIS A 523 -10.13 2.93 -9.14
C HIS A 523 -11.64 2.92 -8.94
N ILE A 524 -12.34 1.99 -9.60
CA ILE A 524 -13.76 1.73 -9.44
C ILE A 524 -13.94 0.26 -9.10
N ASN A 525 -14.60 -0.02 -7.99
CA ASN A 525 -15.02 -1.37 -7.63
C ASN A 525 -16.50 -1.39 -7.27
N VAL A 526 -17.26 -2.29 -7.89
CA VAL A 526 -18.68 -2.51 -7.59
C VAL A 526 -18.89 -3.98 -7.28
N LYS A 527 -19.52 -4.27 -6.15
CA LYS A 527 -19.91 -5.62 -5.73
C LYS A 527 -21.43 -5.76 -5.67
N ASP A 528 -21.93 -6.94 -6.01
CA ASP A 528 -23.31 -7.38 -5.90
C ASP A 528 -23.52 -8.08 -4.55
N LEU A 529 -24.19 -7.43 -3.62
CA LEU A 529 -24.41 -7.99 -2.30
C LEU A 529 -25.70 -8.82 -2.22
N SER A 530 -26.40 -9.00 -3.34
CA SER A 530 -27.65 -9.75 -3.36
C SER A 530 -27.37 -11.18 -2.89
N PRO A 531 -28.19 -11.76 -2.00
CA PRO A 531 -28.00 -13.14 -1.57
C PRO A 531 -27.85 -14.03 -2.79
N ALA A 532 -26.73 -14.76 -2.87
CA ALA A 532 -26.56 -15.75 -3.91
C ALA A 532 -27.78 -16.68 -3.87
N ALA A 533 -28.42 -16.94 -5.01
CA ALA A 533 -29.42 -18.00 -5.11
C ALA A 533 -28.81 -19.22 -4.44
N LYS A 534 -29.50 -19.84 -3.46
CA LYS A 534 -28.98 -20.97 -2.68
C LYS A 534 -28.25 -21.93 -3.61
N VAL A 535 -26.92 -21.84 -3.64
CA VAL A 535 -26.08 -22.77 -4.38
C VAL A 535 -26.18 -24.03 -3.56
N THR A 536 -26.95 -25.00 -4.06
CA THR A 536 -26.80 -26.37 -3.59
C THR A 536 -25.32 -26.68 -3.67
N SER A 537 -24.73 -27.21 -2.60
CA SER A 537 -23.31 -27.43 -2.31
C SER A 537 -22.57 -28.36 -3.29
N SER A 538 -22.77 -28.18 -4.59
CA SER A 538 -22.41 -29.07 -5.68
C SER A 538 -21.50 -28.43 -6.74
N ASN A 539 -21.09 -27.17 -6.60
CA ASN A 539 -20.25 -26.48 -7.59
C ASN A 539 -18.80 -26.30 -7.11
N ASN A 540 -17.86 -26.10 -8.05
CA ASN A 540 -16.50 -25.67 -7.75
C ASN A 540 -16.52 -24.16 -7.49
N GLU A 541 -15.97 -23.75 -6.36
CA GLU A 541 -15.98 -22.37 -5.90
C GLU A 541 -14.73 -21.64 -6.41
N GLU A 542 -14.88 -20.68 -7.32
CA GLU A 542 -13.79 -19.81 -7.76
C GLU A 542 -13.61 -18.69 -6.72
N ILE A 543 -12.61 -18.87 -5.84
CA ILE A 543 -12.26 -17.96 -4.73
C ILE A 543 -11.30 -16.84 -5.15
N PHE A 544 -10.64 -16.99 -6.30
CA PHE A 544 -9.74 -16.01 -6.87
C PHE A 544 -10.34 -15.46 -8.17
N ASP A 545 -10.36 -14.15 -8.29
CA ASP A 545 -10.75 -13.47 -9.52
C ASP A 545 -9.56 -13.19 -10.43
N ASP A 546 -9.86 -13.01 -11.71
CA ASP A 546 -8.92 -12.35 -12.60
C ASP A 546 -8.42 -10.99 -12.04
N GLY A 547 -7.10 -10.89 -11.87
CA GLY A 547 -6.39 -9.71 -11.38
C GLY A 547 -6.11 -9.73 -9.89
N ASP A 548 -6.55 -10.76 -9.17
CA ASP A 548 -6.30 -10.92 -7.74
C ASP A 548 -4.82 -11.20 -7.45
N ARG A 549 -4.39 -10.77 -6.26
CA ARG A 549 -3.04 -11.02 -5.74
C ARG A 549 -3.09 -11.75 -4.42
N LEU A 550 -2.54 -12.96 -4.40
CA LEU A 550 -2.39 -13.78 -3.20
C LEU A 550 -0.95 -13.68 -2.69
N HIS A 551 -0.80 -13.41 -1.40
CA HIS A 551 0.48 -13.43 -0.68
C HIS A 551 0.42 -14.48 0.42
N ILE A 552 1.48 -15.30 0.52
CA ILE A 552 1.63 -16.36 1.52
C ILE A 552 2.99 -16.17 2.21
N ASP A 553 2.98 -15.93 3.51
CA ASP A 553 4.19 -15.84 4.33
C ASP A 553 4.37 -17.13 5.14
N PHE A 554 5.38 -17.93 4.81
CA PHE A 554 5.65 -19.19 5.50
C PHE A 554 6.29 -19.01 6.87
N GLU A 555 6.79 -17.83 7.20
CA GLU A 555 7.35 -17.53 8.52
C GLU A 555 6.24 -17.33 9.57
N THR A 556 5.19 -16.59 9.20
CA THR A 556 4.10 -16.20 10.10
C THR A 556 2.83 -17.02 9.91
N GLY A 557 2.71 -17.75 8.80
CA GLY A 557 1.47 -18.41 8.38
C GLY A 557 0.41 -17.44 7.84
N LEU A 558 0.76 -16.17 7.64
CA LEU A 558 -0.15 -15.14 7.15
C LEU A 558 -0.46 -15.37 5.66
N VAL A 559 -1.75 -15.39 5.32
CA VAL A 559 -2.23 -15.46 3.94
C VAL A 559 -3.17 -14.30 3.66
N THR A 560 -2.85 -13.52 2.63
CA THR A 560 -3.68 -12.36 2.23
C THR A 560 -4.05 -12.42 0.76
N LEU A 561 -5.29 -12.06 0.46
CA LEU A 561 -5.80 -11.84 -0.88
C LEU A 561 -6.09 -10.35 -1.04
N ASN A 562 -5.44 -9.69 -2.00
CA ASN A 562 -5.52 -8.25 -2.22
C ASN A 562 -5.26 -7.43 -0.94
N LYS A 563 -4.23 -7.83 -0.17
CA LYS A 563 -3.84 -7.25 1.13
C LYS A 563 -4.86 -7.41 2.27
N LYS A 564 -5.87 -8.28 2.10
CA LYS A 564 -6.81 -8.65 3.16
C LYS A 564 -6.59 -10.09 3.56
N GLU A 565 -6.54 -10.37 4.86
CA GLU A 565 -6.41 -11.73 5.37
C GLU A 565 -7.50 -12.65 4.83
N CYS A 566 -7.11 -13.86 4.41
CA CYS A 566 -8.01 -14.83 3.81
C CYS A 566 -7.84 -16.25 4.39
N LEU A 567 -7.51 -16.32 5.68
CA LEU A 567 -7.22 -17.56 6.43
C LEU A 567 -8.35 -18.60 6.35
N SER A 568 -9.61 -18.17 6.15
CA SER A 568 -10.77 -19.07 6.02
C SER A 568 -10.74 -19.99 4.80
N TYR A 569 -9.89 -19.69 3.80
CA TYR A 569 -9.74 -20.50 2.60
C TYR A 569 -8.55 -21.46 2.67
N ILE A 570 -7.75 -21.41 3.74
CA ILE A 570 -6.66 -22.36 3.93
C ILE A 570 -7.26 -23.72 4.29
N ASP A 571 -6.85 -24.77 3.59
CA ASP A 571 -7.24 -26.14 3.92
C ASP A 571 -6.68 -26.54 5.29
N ILE A 572 -7.47 -27.23 6.10
CA ILE A 572 -7.09 -27.63 7.47
C ILE A 572 -5.86 -28.55 7.52
N GLY A 573 -5.57 -29.27 6.44
CA GLY A 573 -4.37 -30.09 6.29
C GLY A 573 -3.14 -29.32 5.77
N SER A 574 -3.22 -27.99 5.68
CA SER A 574 -2.09 -27.18 5.21
C SER A 574 -0.99 -27.11 6.25
N GLU A 575 0.23 -27.43 5.83
CA GLU A 575 1.45 -27.39 6.63
C GLU A 575 2.41 -26.37 6.00
N PHE A 576 2.67 -25.28 6.72
CA PHE A 576 3.73 -24.34 6.33
C PHE A 576 5.09 -24.94 6.65
N PHE A 577 6.00 -24.91 5.68
CA PHE A 577 7.31 -25.57 5.74
C PHE A 577 8.47 -24.60 5.49
N SER A 578 9.65 -24.96 5.98
CA SER A 578 10.91 -24.25 5.72
C SER A 578 11.59 -24.75 4.45
N THR A 579 12.51 -23.93 3.93
CA THR A 579 13.49 -24.26 2.90
C THR A 579 14.79 -24.68 3.58
N PRO A 580 15.18 -25.97 3.55
CA PRO A 580 16.43 -26.42 4.14
C PRO A 580 17.64 -25.86 3.39
N THR A 581 18.82 -25.97 3.99
CA THR A 581 20.09 -25.63 3.31
C THR A 581 20.31 -26.46 2.06
N GLY A 582 20.91 -25.87 1.03
CA GLY A 582 21.16 -26.50 -0.26
C GLY A 582 19.98 -26.37 -1.21
N TYR A 583 19.85 -27.37 -2.10
CA TYR A 583 18.85 -27.36 -3.17
C TYR A 583 17.51 -27.93 -2.70
N SER A 584 16.43 -27.24 -3.03
CA SER A 584 15.05 -27.66 -2.76
C SER A 584 14.14 -27.37 -3.96
N GLU A 585 13.07 -28.14 -4.11
CA GLU A 585 12.05 -27.91 -5.14
C GLU A 585 10.67 -27.79 -4.51
N ILE A 586 9.87 -26.90 -5.10
CA ILE A 586 8.47 -26.70 -4.73
C ILE A 586 7.63 -26.83 -5.99
N ALA A 587 6.70 -27.78 -5.97
CA ALA A 587 5.71 -27.93 -7.01
C ALA A 587 4.54 -26.99 -6.74
N ILE A 588 4.22 -26.14 -7.71
CA ILE A 588 3.10 -25.21 -7.65
C ILE A 588 1.97 -25.71 -8.55
N LYS A 589 0.75 -25.71 -8.02
CA LYS A 589 -0.45 -26.06 -8.76
C LYS A 589 -1.54 -25.03 -8.54
N THR A 590 -2.14 -24.61 -9.64
CA THR A 590 -3.36 -23.81 -9.67
C THR A 590 -4.09 -24.10 -10.97
N ASP A 591 -5.40 -23.89 -10.99
CA ASP A 591 -6.22 -23.98 -12.19
C ASP A 591 -6.12 -22.74 -13.10
N ASP A 592 -5.54 -21.64 -12.63
CA ASP A 592 -5.12 -20.53 -13.50
C ASP A 592 -3.77 -20.83 -14.16
N LYS A 593 -3.83 -21.32 -15.41
CA LYS A 593 -2.64 -21.66 -16.20
C LYS A 593 -1.80 -20.44 -16.62
N LYS A 594 -2.29 -19.23 -16.36
CA LYS A 594 -1.61 -17.97 -16.70
C LYS A 594 -1.17 -17.21 -15.45
N ALA A 595 -1.32 -17.78 -14.26
CA ALA A 595 -0.92 -17.11 -13.03
C ALA A 595 0.58 -16.78 -13.05
N ASP A 596 0.92 -15.55 -12.68
CA ASP A 596 2.30 -15.14 -12.50
C ASP A 596 2.70 -15.37 -11.05
N ILE A 597 3.71 -16.22 -10.84
CA ILE A 597 4.14 -16.61 -9.50
C ILE A 597 5.58 -16.16 -9.27
N VAL A 598 5.84 -15.71 -8.05
CA VAL A 598 7.16 -15.33 -7.56
C VAL A 598 7.33 -15.90 -6.15
N CYS A 599 8.49 -16.48 -5.87
CA CYS A 599 8.86 -16.97 -4.55
C CYS A 599 10.15 -16.28 -4.13
N GLY A 600 10.28 -15.93 -2.86
CA GLY A 600 11.49 -15.31 -2.35
C GLY A 600 11.78 -15.68 -0.92
N PHE A 601 13.06 -15.70 -0.57
CA PHE A 601 13.50 -15.92 0.79
C PHE A 601 14.82 -15.18 1.05
N GLN A 602 15.17 -15.12 2.31
CA GLN A 602 16.41 -14.54 2.79
C GLN A 602 17.29 -15.62 3.39
N GLU A 603 18.56 -15.67 3.06
CA GLU A 603 19.46 -16.68 3.63
C GLU A 603 19.73 -16.37 5.11
N ARG A 604 19.81 -17.45 5.90
CA ARG A 604 20.06 -17.40 7.34
C ARG A 604 21.35 -18.13 7.67
N TYR A 605 22.11 -17.59 8.60
CA TYR A 605 23.39 -18.12 9.04
C TYR A 605 23.39 -18.29 10.54
N LEU A 606 23.49 -19.55 10.97
CA LEU A 606 23.62 -19.90 12.38
C LEU A 606 24.94 -19.38 12.96
#